data_AF-A0A7J4FKY4-F1
#
_entry.id   AF-A0A7J4FKY4-F1
#
_cell.length_a   1.000
_cell.length_b   1.000
_cell.length_c   1.000
_cell.angle_alpha   90.00
_cell.angle_beta   90.00
_cell.angle_gamma   90.00
#
_symmetry.space_group_name_H-M   'P 1'
#
loop_
_entity.id
_entity.type
_entity.pdbx_description
1 polymer ?
#
loop_
_entity_poly.entity_id
_entity_poly.type
_entity_poly.pdbx_seq_one_letter_code
_entity_poly.pdbx_strand_id
1 'polypeptide(L)'
;KTNKFDGTQRTKTDLPAINGKENPKNKTVEATYHIQSKFDGYEIKATIAWKELGLNPKVKNKLRMDVIINDDDDGGDRDARIGWNTRKTDPVPNDLGMILMSGR
;
A
#
# COMPACT_ATOMS: atom_id res chain seq x y z
N LYS A 1 -22.28 10.56 -10.15
CA LYS A 1 -21.27 11.65 -10.24
C LYS A 1 -19.99 11.00 -10.76
N THR A 2 -19.69 11.19 -12.04
CA THR A 2 -18.59 10.48 -12.71
C THR A 2 -17.26 11.14 -12.36
N ASN A 3 -16.47 10.51 -11.48
CA ASN A 3 -15.03 10.75 -11.42
C ASN A 3 -14.39 10.10 -12.66
N LYS A 4 -14.75 10.60 -13.85
CA LYS A 4 -14.08 10.21 -15.08
C LYS A 4 -12.66 10.75 -14.99
N PHE A 5 -11.72 9.83 -15.07
CA PHE A 5 -10.32 10.15 -15.20
C PHE A 5 -10.14 11.04 -16.44
N ASP A 6 -9.86 12.33 -16.23
CA ASP A 6 -9.89 13.36 -17.28
C ASP A 6 -8.51 13.68 -17.89
N GLY A 7 -7.48 12.89 -17.54
CA GLY A 7 -6.12 13.11 -18.01
C GLY A 7 -5.40 14.30 -17.36
N THR A 8 -6.04 15.02 -16.44
CA THR A 8 -5.39 16.10 -15.70
C THR A 8 -4.45 15.51 -14.67
N GLN A 9 -3.17 15.92 -14.71
CA GLN A 9 -2.26 15.62 -13.62
C GLN A 9 -2.71 16.37 -12.36
N ARG A 10 -3.13 15.61 -11.36
CA ARG A 10 -3.54 16.13 -10.05
C ARG A 10 -2.65 15.48 -9.00
N THR A 11 -2.18 16.27 -8.04
CA THR A 11 -1.44 15.75 -6.88
C THR A 11 -2.36 15.78 -5.68
N LYS A 12 -2.57 14.61 -5.06
CA LYS A 12 -3.23 14.52 -3.75
C LYS A 12 -2.23 14.01 -2.73
N THR A 13 -2.16 14.71 -1.60
CA THR A 13 -1.36 14.33 -0.44
C THR A 13 -2.33 14.24 0.73
N ASP A 14 -2.64 13.02 1.18
CA ASP A 14 -3.35 12.82 2.45
C ASP A 14 -2.53 11.87 3.35
N LEU A 15 -3.08 11.52 4.51
CA LEU A 15 -2.57 10.46 5.38
C LEU A 15 -3.57 9.29 5.34
N PRO A 16 -3.28 8.16 4.69
CA PRO A 16 -4.13 6.99 4.72
C PRO A 16 -3.73 6.16 5.95
N ALA A 17 -4.71 5.53 6.58
CA ALA A 17 -4.45 4.56 7.62
C ALA A 17 -3.79 3.31 7.03
N ILE A 18 -2.52 3.04 7.37
CA ILE A 18 -1.96 1.69 7.19
C ILE A 18 -2.41 0.85 8.38
N ASN A 19 -3.41 -0.02 8.16
CA ASN A 19 -3.86 -0.99 9.14
C ASN A 19 -2.83 -2.14 9.26
N GLY A 20 -1.86 -1.97 10.15
CA GLY A 20 -0.96 -3.04 10.57
C GLY A 20 -1.55 -3.79 11.77
N LYS A 21 -2.47 -4.74 11.56
CA LYS A 21 -3.03 -5.57 12.65
C LYS A 21 -1.95 -6.37 13.43
N GLU A 22 -0.74 -6.51 12.87
CA GLU A 22 0.38 -7.24 13.49
C GLU A 22 1.72 -6.47 13.45
N ASN A 23 1.71 -5.13 13.39
CA ASN A 23 2.97 -4.42 13.59
C ASN A 23 3.37 -4.41 15.09
N PRO A 24 4.68 -4.33 15.42
CA PRO A 24 5.15 -4.39 16.81
C PRO A 24 4.55 -3.36 17.77
N LYS A 25 4.00 -2.26 17.24
CA LYS A 25 3.34 -1.20 18.03
C LYS A 25 1.82 -1.39 18.13
N ASN A 26 1.27 -2.40 17.45
CA ASN A 26 -0.17 -2.66 17.32
C ASN A 26 -0.99 -1.38 17.04
N LYS A 27 -0.46 -0.52 16.17
CA LYS A 27 -1.00 0.81 15.90
C LYS A 27 -1.13 1.04 14.40
N THR A 28 -2.21 1.67 13.98
CA THR A 28 -2.31 2.25 12.64
C THR A 28 -1.16 3.23 12.42
N VAL A 29 -0.41 3.05 11.34
CA VAL A 29 0.66 3.97 10.93
C VAL A 29 0.12 4.89 9.85
N GLU A 30 0.31 6.19 10.04
CA GLU A 30 0.09 7.17 8.99
C GLU A 30 1.30 7.17 8.07
N ALA A 31 1.08 6.96 6.77
CA ALA A 31 2.12 7.07 5.77
C ALA A 31 1.88 8.29 4.89
N THR A 32 2.93 9.05 4.64
CA THR A 32 2.87 10.10 3.62
C THR A 32 2.79 9.44 2.26
N TYR A 33 1.84 9.86 1.43
CA TYR A 33 1.78 9.44 0.03
C TYR A 33 1.43 10.59 -0.89
N HIS A 34 1.77 10.40 -2.15
CA HIS A 34 1.39 11.26 -3.26
C HIS A 34 0.77 10.40 -4.35
N ILE A 35 -0.39 10.81 -4.83
CA ILE A 35 -0.99 10.23 -6.04
C ILE A 35 -0.85 11.24 -7.17
N GLN A 36 -0.37 10.78 -8.32
CA GLN A 36 -0.35 11.54 -9.55
C GLN A 36 -1.17 10.80 -10.61
N SER A 37 -2.27 11.41 -11.03
CA SER A 37 -3.05 10.98 -12.20
C SER A 37 -2.19 11.04 -13.48
N LYS A 38 -2.18 9.97 -14.29
CA LYS A 38 -1.53 9.81 -15.61
C LYS A 38 -2.56 9.44 -16.66
N PHE A 39 -2.36 9.74 -17.95
CA PHE A 39 -3.36 9.50 -19.01
C PHE A 39 -4.09 8.14 -18.95
N ASP A 40 -3.39 7.07 -18.55
CA ASP A 40 -3.86 5.68 -18.49
C ASP A 40 -4.02 5.13 -17.06
N GLY A 41 -3.98 5.97 -16.02
CA GLY A 41 -4.13 5.53 -14.64
C GLY A 41 -3.54 6.48 -13.62
N TYR A 42 -2.86 5.95 -12.60
CA TYR A 42 -2.26 6.77 -11.56
C TYR A 42 -0.95 6.17 -11.05
N GLU A 43 -0.07 7.03 -10.56
CA GLU A 43 1.14 6.65 -9.85
C GLU A 43 0.97 6.98 -8.36
N ILE A 44 1.22 5.99 -7.48
CA ILE A 44 1.28 6.20 -6.03
C ILE A 44 2.73 6.14 -5.57
N LYS A 45 3.16 7.17 -4.85
CA LYS A 45 4.44 7.19 -4.12
C LYS A 45 4.14 7.27 -2.63
N ALA A 46 4.55 6.27 -1.85
CA ALA A 46 4.32 6.22 -0.41
C ALA A 46 5.64 6.07 0.36
N THR A 47 5.73 6.74 1.50
CA THR A 47 6.86 6.67 2.42
C THR A 47 6.39 6.19 3.78
N ILE A 48 6.99 5.09 4.24
CA ILE A 48 6.71 4.51 5.56
C ILE A 48 8.01 4.58 6.37
N ALA A 49 8.01 5.39 7.42
CA ALA A 49 9.15 5.50 8.31
C ALA A 49 9.28 4.24 9.19
N TRP A 50 10.44 3.61 9.21
CA TRP A 50 10.70 2.41 10.03
C TRP A 50 10.43 2.62 11.52
N LYS A 51 10.73 3.83 12.03
CA LYS A 51 10.45 4.22 13.42
C LYS A 51 8.97 4.16 13.75
N GLU A 52 8.08 4.47 12.80
CA GLU A 52 6.63 4.37 12.98
C GLU A 52 6.18 2.91 13.09
N LEU A 53 6.86 2.00 12.41
CA LEU A 53 6.65 0.55 12.54
C LEU A 53 7.30 -0.06 13.80
N GLY A 54 8.12 0.70 14.54
CA GLY A 54 8.94 0.16 15.64
C GLY A 54 10.04 -0.79 15.15
N LEU A 55 10.42 -0.70 13.88
CA LEU A 55 11.43 -1.55 13.25
C LEU A 55 12.74 -0.79 13.10
N ASN A 56 13.85 -1.50 13.25
CA ASN A 56 15.16 -1.04 12.83
C ASN A 56 15.65 -1.95 11.70
N PRO A 57 15.59 -1.53 10.42
CA PRO A 57 15.98 -2.36 9.31
C PRO A 57 17.47 -2.69 9.39
N LYS A 58 17.82 -3.95 9.19
CA LYS A 58 19.21 -4.42 9.13
C LYS A 58 19.37 -5.32 7.92
N VAL A 59 20.60 -5.40 7.42
CA VAL A 59 20.94 -6.33 6.35
C VAL A 59 20.54 -7.75 6.76
N LYS A 60 19.97 -8.52 5.83
CA LYS A 60 19.37 -9.84 6.01
C LYS A 60 18.08 -9.89 6.82
N ASN A 61 17.56 -8.76 7.33
CA ASN A 61 16.19 -8.75 7.88
C ASN A 61 15.19 -9.07 6.76
N LYS A 62 14.14 -9.80 7.14
CA LYS A 62 13.02 -10.12 6.28
C LYS A 62 11.85 -9.23 6.66
N LEU A 63 11.25 -8.57 5.67
CA LEU A 63 9.97 -7.90 5.81
C LEU A 63 8.92 -8.70 5.03
N ARG A 64 7.77 -8.94 5.64
CA ARG A 64 6.60 -9.49 4.96
C ARG A 64 5.67 -8.35 4.56
N MET A 65 5.33 -8.25 3.28
CA MET A 65 4.53 -7.16 2.73
C MET A 65 3.83 -7.61 1.45
N ASP A 66 2.66 -7.03 1.20
CA ASP A 66 2.03 -7.04 -0.11
C ASP A 66 1.56 -5.64 -0.51
N VAL A 67 1.51 -5.43 -1.83
CA VAL A 67 0.78 -4.32 -2.45
C VAL A 67 -0.49 -4.92 -3.07
N ILE A 68 -1.64 -4.33 -2.75
CA ILE A 68 -2.96 -4.80 -3.19
C ILE A 68 -3.67 -3.65 -3.87
N ILE A 69 -4.12 -3.87 -5.10
CA ILE A 69 -4.95 -2.94 -5.86
C ILE A 69 -6.37 -3.47 -5.81
N ASN A 70 -7.30 -2.63 -5.37
CA ASN A 70 -8.73 -2.88 -5.39
C ASN A 70 -9.34 -2.05 -6.52
N ASP A 71 -10.31 -2.63 -7.21
CA ASP A 71 -11.08 -1.99 -8.26
C ASP A 71 -12.51 -1.75 -7.77
N ASP A 72 -13.03 -0.55 -8.01
CA ASP A 72 -14.35 -0.04 -7.64
C ASP A 72 -14.57 1.21 -8.51
N ASP A 73 -14.83 0.99 -9.80
CA ASP A 73 -14.95 2.05 -10.80
C ASP A 73 -16.39 2.57 -10.96
N ASP A 74 -17.37 1.87 -10.36
CA ASP A 74 -18.78 2.24 -10.36
C ASP A 74 -19.25 2.92 -9.04
N GLY A 75 -18.41 2.92 -7.99
CA GLY A 75 -18.68 3.54 -6.70
C GLY A 75 -19.57 2.68 -5.78
N GLY A 76 -19.64 1.38 -6.04
CA GLY A 76 -20.35 0.37 -5.27
C GLY A 76 -19.42 -0.44 -4.34
N ASP A 77 -19.61 -1.76 -4.36
CA ASP A 77 -18.70 -2.69 -3.69
C ASP A 77 -17.47 -2.94 -4.56
N ARG A 78 -16.37 -3.44 -3.97
CA ARG A 78 -15.16 -3.77 -4.73
C ARG A 78 -15.43 -4.88 -5.79
N ASP A 79 -15.27 -4.55 -7.07
CA ASP A 79 -15.45 -5.46 -8.21
C ASP A 79 -14.30 -6.46 -8.36
N ALA A 80 -13.06 -5.97 -8.25
CA ALA A 80 -11.87 -6.79 -8.49
C ALA A 80 -10.73 -6.48 -7.53
N ARG A 81 -9.78 -7.42 -7.46
CA ARG A 81 -8.59 -7.32 -6.62
C ARG A 81 -7.42 -8.02 -7.28
N ILE A 82 -6.26 -7.36 -7.26
CA ILE A 82 -4.98 -8.00 -7.55
C ILE A 82 -3.99 -7.69 -6.44
N GLY A 83 -3.22 -8.69 -6.03
CA GLY A 83 -2.14 -8.57 -5.04
C GLY A 83 -0.82 -9.00 -5.64
N TRP A 84 0.29 -8.48 -5.11
CA TRP A 84 1.63 -8.87 -5.54
C TRP A 84 1.89 -10.37 -5.29
N ASN A 85 1.75 -10.83 -4.04
CA ASN A 85 1.92 -12.23 -3.68
C ASN A 85 0.60 -12.92 -3.32
N THR A 86 -0.21 -12.33 -2.42
CA THR A 86 -1.40 -12.99 -1.91
C THR A 86 -2.63 -12.88 -2.82
N ARG A 87 -3.30 -14.02 -3.01
CA ARG A 87 -4.61 -14.11 -3.66
C ARG A 87 -5.78 -14.10 -2.67
N LYS A 88 -5.51 -14.17 -1.37
CA LYS A 88 -6.57 -14.21 -0.34
C LYS A 88 -7.13 -12.82 -0.09
N THR A 89 -8.43 -12.77 0.19
CA THR A 89 -9.15 -11.53 0.55
C THR A 89 -8.79 -11.04 1.95
N ASP A 90 -8.52 -11.96 2.88
CA ASP A 90 -8.03 -11.69 4.24
C ASP A 90 -6.70 -12.44 4.46
N PRO A 91 -5.57 -11.87 3.99
CA PRO A 91 -4.27 -12.52 4.10
C PRO A 91 -3.73 -12.45 5.53
N VAL A 92 -3.19 -13.57 6.01
CA VAL A 92 -2.37 -13.60 7.24
C VAL A 92 -0.90 -13.35 6.89
N PRO A 93 0.00 -13.04 7.85
CA PRO A 93 1.39 -12.67 7.53
C PRO A 93 2.11 -13.68 6.62
N ASN A 94 1.85 -14.98 6.79
CA ASN A 94 2.48 -16.02 5.97
C ASN A 94 2.01 -16.05 4.51
N ASP A 95 0.89 -15.40 4.19
CA ASP A 95 0.40 -15.26 2.82
C ASP A 95 1.07 -14.09 2.07
N LEU A 96 1.73 -13.18 2.79
CA LEU A 96 2.38 -12.01 2.22
C LEU A 96 3.71 -12.35 1.55
N GLY A 97 4.06 -11.55 0.53
CA GLY A 97 5.38 -11.61 -0.09
C GLY A 97 6.51 -11.29 0.90
N MET A 98 7.72 -11.75 0.60
CA MET A 98 8.89 -11.54 1.45
C MET A 98 9.92 -10.68 0.73
N ILE A 99 10.30 -9.58 1.38
CA ILE A 99 11.36 -8.68 0.94
C ILE A 99 12.57 -8.95 1.83
N LEU A 100 13.68 -9.33 1.20
CA LEU A 100 14.98 -9.42 1.87
C LEU A 100 15.66 -8.06 1.81
N MET A 101 16.04 -7.53 2.96
CA MET A 101 16.88 -6.33 3.04
C MET A 101 18.32 -6.70 2.67
N SER A 102 18.65 -6.69 1.38
CA SER A 102 20.02 -6.81 0.89
C SER A 102 20.71 -5.48 1.13
N GLY A 103 21.73 -5.45 2.00
CA GLY A 103 22.60 -4.26 2.11
C GLY A 103 23.20 -3.91 0.75
N ARG A 104 23.51 -2.64 0.55
CA ARG A 104 24.42 -2.22 -0.51
C ARG A 104 25.85 -2.47 -0.10
#